data_AF-A0A3E0QU85-F1
#
_entry.id   AF-A0A3E0QU85-F1
#
_cell.length_a   1.000
_cell.length_b   1.000
_cell.length_c   1.000
_cell.angle_alpha   90.00
_cell.angle_beta   90.00
_cell.angle_gamma   90.00
#
_symmetry.space_group_name_H-M   'P 1'
#
loop_
_entity.id
_entity.type
_entity.pdbx_description
1 polymer ?
#
loop_
_entity_poly.entity_id
_entity_poly.type
_entity_poly.pdbx_seq_one_letter_code
_entity_poly.pdbx_strand_id
1 'polypeptide(L)'
;MSLPKYRILVNGLYLRGWDDSETAGHSGHMGWQPRAVEMSKMLMTRLKDQARIVEGNIELKSQLNRIYDRVRYAGFELERLVVERVTDG
;
A
#
# COMPACT_ATOMS: atom_id res chain seq x y z
N MET A 1 13.16 14.31 15.80
CA MET A 1 13.42 12.86 15.53
C MET A 1 12.87 12.56 14.15
N SER A 2 13.65 11.94 13.26
CA SER A 2 13.15 11.49 11.96
C SER A 2 12.17 10.33 12.17
N LEU A 3 11.10 10.30 11.38
CA LEU A 3 10.16 9.18 11.39
C LEU A 3 10.83 7.95 10.75
N PRO A 4 10.54 6.73 11.21
CA PRO A 4 11.08 5.55 10.57
C PRO A 4 10.51 5.40 9.16
N LYS A 5 11.35 4.87 8.27
CA LYS A 5 11.11 4.75 6.84
C LYS A 5 10.95 3.30 6.44
N TYR A 6 10.03 3.00 5.54
CA TYR A 6 9.73 1.64 5.11
C TYR A 6 9.54 1.52 3.60
N ARG A 7 9.87 0.35 3.04
CA ARG A 7 9.43 -0.13 1.71
C ARG A 7 8.42 -1.25 1.90
N ILE A 8 7.43 -1.30 1.01
CA ILE A 8 6.37 -2.30 1.03
C ILE A 8 6.54 -3.20 -0.19
N LEU A 9 6.49 -4.52 0.02
CA LEU A 9 6.45 -5.51 -1.05
C LEU A 9 5.17 -6.33 -0.95
N VAL A 10 4.48 -6.48 -2.06
CA VAL A 10 3.33 -7.37 -2.23
C VAL A 10 3.68 -8.38 -3.30
N ASN A 11 3.63 -9.67 -2.97
CA ASN A 11 3.95 -10.79 -3.89
C ASN A 11 5.29 -10.62 -4.64
N GLY A 12 6.30 -10.10 -3.96
CA GLY A 12 7.63 -9.87 -4.54
C GLY A 12 7.76 -8.61 -5.41
N LEU A 13 6.70 -7.79 -5.52
CA LEU A 13 6.74 -6.50 -6.20
C LEU A 13 6.76 -5.37 -5.17
N TYR A 14 7.64 -4.40 -5.37
CA TYR A 14 7.70 -3.18 -4.55
C TYR A 14 6.57 -2.23 -4.91
N LEU A 15 5.97 -1.61 -3.90
CA LEU A 15 5.06 -0.49 -4.08
C LEU A 15 5.84 0.73 -4.61
N ARG A 16 5.51 1.18 -5.82
CA ARG A 16 6.05 2.39 -6.44
C ARG A 16 5.20 3.63 -6.16
N GLY A 17 3.90 3.45 -5.97
CA GLY A 17 2.99 4.55 -5.71
C GLY A 17 1.54 4.20 -6.01
N TRP A 18 0.75 5.25 -6.21
CA TRP A 18 -0.67 5.18 -6.50
C TRP A 18 -0.91 5.96 -7.78
N ASP A 19 -1.75 5.41 -8.65
CA ASP A 19 -2.26 6.10 -9.82
C ASP A 19 -3.69 6.56 -9.52
N ASP A 20 -3.81 7.86 -9.19
CA ASP A 20 -5.10 8.48 -8.86
C ASP A 20 -5.96 8.74 -10.12
N SER A 21 -5.41 8.54 -11.32
CA SER A 21 -6.16 8.67 -12.58
C SER A 21 -6.89 7.38 -12.97
N GLU A 22 -6.52 6.25 -12.36
CA GLU A 22 -7.15 4.94 -12.59
C GLU A 22 -7.76 4.39 -11.30
N THR A 23 -9.06 4.11 -11.31
CA THR A 23 -9.74 3.40 -10.23
C THR A 23 -9.49 1.91 -10.36
N ALA A 24 -8.71 1.32 -9.43
CA ALA A 24 -8.48 -0.13 -9.40
C ALA A 24 -9.65 -0.91 -8.80
N GLY A 25 -10.52 -0.24 -8.05
CA GLY A 25 -11.72 -0.84 -7.51
C GLY A 25 -12.49 0.10 -6.60
N HIS A 26 -13.66 -0.37 -6.18
CA HIS A 26 -14.47 0.25 -5.14
C HIS A 26 -14.40 -0.64 -3.90
N SER A 27 -14.01 -0.10 -2.76
CA SER A 27 -14.05 -0.86 -1.51
C SER A 27 -15.52 -1.20 -1.17
N GLY A 28 -15.85 -2.48 -1.04
CA GLY A 28 -17.14 -2.95 -0.55
C GLY A 28 -17.32 -2.73 0.96
N HIS A 29 -18.54 -2.38 1.37
CA HIS A 29 -18.90 -1.95 2.73
C HIS A 29 -18.54 -2.94 3.85
N MET A 30 -17.89 -2.40 4.91
CA MET A 30 -18.07 -2.80 6.31
C MET A 30 -18.21 -1.53 7.18
N GLY A 31 -19.42 -0.94 7.23
CA GLY A 31 -19.86 -0.05 8.32
C GLY A 31 -19.54 1.46 8.28
N TRP A 32 -20.57 2.26 8.60
CA TRP A 32 -20.66 3.69 9.00
C TRP A 32 -20.27 4.85 8.07
N GLN A 33 -19.59 4.66 6.93
CA GLN A 33 -19.36 5.74 5.95
C GLN A 33 -20.13 5.49 4.64
N PRO A 34 -21.02 6.40 4.20
CA PRO A 34 -21.98 6.14 3.11
C PRO A 34 -21.41 6.31 1.69
N ARG A 35 -20.11 6.44 1.50
CA ARG A 35 -19.51 6.62 0.17
C ARG A 35 -18.45 5.56 -0.08
N ALA A 36 -18.60 4.83 -1.19
CA ALA A 36 -17.51 4.03 -1.74
C ALA A 36 -16.32 4.95 -1.97
N VAL A 37 -15.19 4.65 -1.34
CA VAL A 37 -13.95 5.39 -1.60
C VAL A 37 -13.34 4.77 -2.84
N GLU A 38 -13.23 5.57 -3.90
CA GLU A 38 -12.48 5.18 -5.09
C GLU A 38 -11.04 4.89 -4.68
N MET A 39 -10.57 3.68 -4.99
CA MET A 39 -9.20 3.29 -4.69
C MET A 39 -8.36 3.46 -5.95
N SER A 40 -7.43 4.40 -5.88
CA SER A 40 -6.35 4.58 -6.85
C SER A 40 -5.59 3.27 -7.07
N LYS A 41 -5.23 2.99 -8.32
CA LYS A 41 -4.51 1.78 -8.68
C LYS A 41 -3.12 1.73 -8.05
N MET A 42 -2.74 0.54 -7.60
CA MET A 42 -1.39 0.28 -7.12
C MET A 42 -0.41 0.24 -8.29
N LEU A 43 0.57 1.12 -8.26
CA LEU A 43 1.72 1.02 -9.14
C LEU A 43 2.78 0.17 -8.46
N MET A 44 3.10 -0.96 -9.09
CA MET A 44 4.03 -1.96 -8.57
C MET A 44 5.26 -2.06 -9.48
N THR A 45 6.42 -2.39 -8.92
CA THR A 45 7.67 -2.53 -9.67
C THR A 45 8.52 -3.67 -9.12
N ARG A 46 9.36 -4.28 -9.96
CA ARG A 46 10.39 -5.23 -9.51
C ARG A 46 11.66 -4.53 -9.00
N LEU A 47 11.79 -3.22 -9.27
CA LEU A 47 13.00 -2.45 -9.05
C LEU A 47 12.95 -1.78 -7.67
N LYS A 48 13.86 -2.17 -6.78
CA LYS A 48 13.90 -1.72 -5.37
C LYS A 48 14.21 -0.23 -5.21
N ASP A 49 15.01 0.33 -6.12
CA ASP A 49 15.36 1.75 -6.20
C ASP A 49 14.17 2.63 -6.59
N GLN A 50 13.20 2.07 -7.31
CA GLN A 50 11.94 2.74 -7.66
C GLN A 50 10.84 2.59 -6.58
N ALA A 51 11.12 1.85 -5.50
CA ALA A 51 10.17 1.64 -4.44
C ALA A 51 9.89 2.93 -3.67
N ARG A 52 8.62 3.25 -3.46
CA ARG A 52 8.20 4.37 -2.62
C ARG A 52 8.63 4.12 -1.18
N ILE A 53 9.25 5.14 -0.58
CA ILE A 53 9.53 5.16 0.84
C ILE A 53 8.33 5.77 1.57
N VAL A 54 7.82 5.05 2.55
CA VAL A 54 6.75 5.51 3.43
C VAL A 54 7.36 5.89 4.77
N GLU A 55 7.22 7.16 5.16
CA GLU A 55 7.65 7.68 6.45
C GLU A 55 6.49 7.64 7.45
N GLY A 56 6.75 7.23 8.70
CA GLY A 56 5.74 7.38 9.75
C GLY A 56 6.07 6.66 11.05
N ASN A 57 5.63 7.25 12.17
CA ASN A 57 5.45 6.56 13.45
C ASN A 57 4.19 5.71 13.34
N ILE A 58 4.29 4.65 12.56
CA ILE A 58 3.12 3.95 12.06
C ILE A 58 2.45 3.16 13.21
N GLU A 59 1.17 3.42 13.48
CA GLU A 59 0.24 2.34 13.86
C GLU A 59 0.13 1.40 12.64
N LEU A 60 0.98 0.35 12.60
CA LEU A 60 1.21 -0.52 11.42
C LEU A 60 -0.09 -1.08 10.88
N LYS A 61 -1.04 -1.29 11.78
CA LYS A 61 -2.38 -1.73 11.48
C LYS A 61 -3.13 -0.85 10.47
N SER A 62 -3.11 0.48 10.57
CA SER A 62 -3.92 1.34 9.67
C SER A 62 -3.38 1.37 8.25
N GLN A 63 -2.06 1.48 8.09
CA GLN A 63 -1.41 1.45 6.78
C GLN A 63 -1.47 0.04 6.16
N LEU A 64 -1.25 -1.01 6.95
CA LEU A 64 -1.40 -2.39 6.50
C LEU A 64 -2.83 -2.70 6.09
N ASN A 65 -3.83 -2.22 6.82
CA ASN A 65 -5.24 -2.37 6.44
C ASN A 65 -5.52 -1.68 5.09
N ARG A 66 -5.00 -0.47 4.87
CA ARG A 66 -5.13 0.21 3.57
C ARG A 66 -4.45 -0.55 2.44
N ILE A 67 -3.26 -1.11 2.68
CA ILE A 67 -2.57 -1.92 1.68
C ILE A 67 -3.37 -3.21 1.42
N TYR A 68 -3.81 -3.89 2.47
CA TYR A 68 -4.60 -5.11 2.38
C TYR A 68 -5.91 -4.90 1.63
N ASP A 69 -6.67 -3.86 1.98
CA ASP A 69 -7.90 -3.48 1.30
C ASP A 69 -7.61 -3.19 -0.18
N ARG A 70 -6.54 -2.44 -0.48
CA ARG A 70 -6.18 -2.16 -1.87
C ARG A 70 -5.74 -3.39 -2.64
N VAL A 71 -4.97 -4.30 -2.04
CA VAL A 71 -4.59 -5.57 -2.68
C VAL A 71 -5.85 -6.37 -2.99
N ARG A 72 -6.75 -6.51 -2.01
CA ARG A 72 -8.02 -7.22 -2.13
C ARG A 72 -8.93 -6.63 -3.20
N TYR A 73 -9.08 -5.31 -3.25
CA TYR A 73 -9.99 -4.62 -4.16
C TYR A 73 -9.38 -4.32 -5.53
N ALA A 74 -8.05 -4.25 -5.66
CA ALA A 74 -7.36 -4.09 -6.95
C ALA A 74 -7.21 -5.41 -7.73
N GLY A 75 -7.86 -6.49 -7.29
CA GLY A 75 -7.83 -7.78 -7.98
C GLY A 75 -6.51 -8.54 -7.83
N PHE A 76 -5.68 -8.18 -6.85
CA PHE A 76 -4.47 -8.94 -6.53
C PHE A 76 -4.80 -9.99 -5.46
N GLU A 77 -4.45 -11.25 -5.72
CA GLU A 77 -4.46 -12.28 -4.68
C GLU A 77 -3.26 -12.04 -3.75
N LEU A 78 -3.49 -11.78 -2.46
CA LEU A 78 -2.40 -11.53 -1.52
C LEU A 78 -1.75 -12.84 -1.06
N GLU A 79 -0.60 -13.19 -1.63
CA GLU A 79 0.20 -14.34 -1.19
C GLU A 79 1.18 -13.95 -0.09
N ARG A 80 1.86 -12.80 -0.23
CA ARG A 80 2.90 -12.36 0.71
C ARG A 80 3.01 -10.85 0.80
N LEU A 81 3.05 -10.33 2.03
CA LEU A 81 3.32 -8.94 2.36
C LEU A 81 4.62 -8.83 3.16
N VAL A 82 5.55 -7.99 2.70
CA VAL A 82 6.80 -7.71 3.41
C VAL A 82 6.95 -6.21 3.63
N VAL A 83 7.30 -5.82 4.85
CA VAL A 83 7.61 -4.43 5.21
C VAL A 83 9.09 -4.36 5.56
N GLU A 84 9.89 -3.80 4.66
CA GLU A 84 11.32 -3.61 4.87
C GLU A 84 11.58 -2.26 5.53
N ARG A 85 12.21 -2.24 6.71
CA ARG A 85 12.70 -0.99 7.30
C ARG A 85 13.88 -0.46 6.49
N VAL A 86 13.83 0.82 6.15
CA VAL A 86 14.93 1.55 5.54
C VAL A 86 15.71 2.22 6.67
N THR A 87 16.90 1.73 6.95
CA THR A 87 17.88 2.44 7.77
C THR A 87 18.57 3.45 6.88
N ASP A 88 18.46 4.73 7.22
CA ASP A 88 19.38 5.73 6.69
C ASP A 88 20.78 5.30 7.12
N GLY A 89 21.67 5.08 6.15
CA GLY A 89 23.08 4.76 6.40
C GLY A 89 23.85 5.98 6.89
#